data_AF-A0A522SJQ5-F1
#
_entry.id   AF-A0A522SJQ5-F1
#
_cell.length_a   1.000
_cell.length_b   1.000
_cell.length_c   1.000
_cell.angle_alpha   90.00
_cell.angle_beta   90.00
_cell.angle_gamma   90.00
#
_symmetry.space_group_name_H-M   'P 1'
#
loop_
_entity.id
_entity.type
_entity.pdbx_description
1 polymer ?
#
loop_
_entity_poly.entity_id
_entity_poly.type
_entity_poly.pdbx_seq_one_letter_code
_entity_poly.pdbx_strand_id
1 'polypeptide(L)' 'MPEKPITIKEIARQLGISPSAVSRALHDHSSIGLKTKLQVRELAERLNYIPNQTALFFKEGKTK' A
#
# COMPACT_ATOMS: atom_id res chain seq x y z
N MET A 1 9.82 -19.72 -11.20
CA MET A 1 9.87 -19.25 -9.80
C MET A 1 8.93 -18.06 -9.71
N PRO A 2 7.91 -18.00 -8.85
CA PRO A 2 6.93 -16.93 -8.93
C PRO A 2 7.58 -15.63 -8.45
N GLU A 3 7.67 -14.67 -9.37
CA GLU A 3 8.14 -13.32 -9.15
C GLU A 3 7.14 -12.65 -8.21
N LYS A 4 7.50 -12.58 -6.92
CA LYS A 4 6.56 -12.17 -5.88
C LYS A 4 6.24 -10.69 -6.11
N PRO A 5 4.99 -10.35 -6.48
CA PRO A 5 4.66 -8.96 -6.73
C PRO A 5 4.85 -8.18 -5.43
N ILE A 6 5.45 -7.00 -5.58
CA ILE A 6 5.60 -6.06 -4.48
C ILE A 6 4.18 -5.65 -4.08
N THR A 7 3.78 -6.05 -2.87
CA THR A 7 2.45 -5.76 -2.33
C THR A 7 2.58 -4.88 -1.08
N ILE A 8 1.46 -4.30 -0.65
CA ILE A 8 1.35 -3.56 0.63
C ILE A 8 1.96 -4.37 1.79
N LYS A 9 1.83 -5.70 1.77
CA LYS A 9 2.38 -6.61 2.79
C LYS A 9 3.91 -6.62 2.81
N GLU A 10 4.56 -6.53 1.65
CA GLU A 10 6.03 -6.49 1.56
C GLU A 10 6.56 -5.14 2.09
N ILE A 11 5.92 -4.02 1.71
CA ILE A 11 6.25 -2.69 2.23
C ILE A 11 6.09 -2.65 3.76
N ALA A 12 5.01 -3.23 4.27
CA ALA A 12 4.74 -3.35 5.70
C ALA A 12 5.83 -4.13 6.43
N ARG A 13 6.24 -5.27 5.87
CA ARG A 13 7.30 -6.12 6.42
C ARG A 13 8.65 -5.43 6.44
N GLN A 14 8.98 -4.66 5.41
CA GLN A 14 10.25 -3.95 5.29
C GLN A 14 10.35 -2.74 6.23
N LEU A 15 9.24 -2.05 6.48
CA LEU A 15 9.16 -0.94 7.44
C LEU A 15 8.85 -1.39 8.88
N GLY A 16 8.55 -2.68 9.10
CA GLY A 16 8.16 -3.20 10.41
C GLY A 16 6.82 -2.68 10.93
N ILE A 17 5.93 -2.22 10.03
CA ILE A 17 4.61 -1.69 10.38
C ILE A 17 3.50 -2.63 9.88
N SER A 18 2.27 -2.42 10.35
CA SER A 18 1.13 -3.21 9.89
C SER A 18 0.76 -2.88 8.44
N PRO A 19 0.29 -3.85 7.64
CA PRO A 19 -0.24 -3.58 6.28
C PRO A 19 -1.40 -2.58 6.31
N SER A 20 -2.20 -2.58 7.39
CA SER A 20 -3.23 -1.56 7.64
C SER A 20 -2.63 -0.16 7.83
N ALA A 21 -1.44 -0.05 8.42
CA ALA A 21 -0.74 1.23 8.58
C ALA A 21 -0.18 1.73 7.25
N VAL A 22 0.36 0.84 6.40
CA VAL A 22 0.79 1.18 5.02
C VAL A 22 -0.41 1.64 4.19
N SER A 23 -1.53 0.91 4.25
CA SER A 23 -2.76 1.29 3.54
C SER A 23 -3.28 2.66 4.01
N ARG A 24 -3.30 2.91 5.32
CA ARG A 24 -3.65 4.21 5.90
C ARG A 24 -2.66 5.32 5.52
N ALA A 25 -1.37 5.01 5.45
CA ALA A 25 -0.32 5.96 5.06
C ALA A 25 -0.46 6.38 3.59
N LEU A 26 -0.77 5.43 2.70
CA LEU A 26 -1.01 5.67 1.28
C LEU A 26 -2.30 6.47 1.04
N HIS A 27 -3.34 6.28 1.88
CA HIS A 27 -4.58 7.06 1.84
C HIS A 27 -4.56 8.34 2.71
N ASP A 28 -3.37 8.78 3.13
CA ASP A 28 -3.21 10.02 3.90
C ASP A 28 -3.98 10.10 5.24
N HIS A 29 -4.28 8.96 5.87
CA HIS A 29 -5.02 8.92 7.15
C HIS A 29 -4.28 9.70 8.25
N SER A 30 -5.03 10.46 9.05
CA SER A 30 -4.53 11.31 10.16
C SER A 30 -3.94 10.54 11.35
N SER A 31 -4.08 9.21 11.37
CA SER A 31 -3.49 8.34 12.40
C SER A 31 -2.03 7.98 12.13
N ILE A 32 -1.51 8.30 10.93
CA ILE A 32 -0.12 8.02 10.55
C ILE A 32 0.64 9.35 10.51
N GLY A 33 1.71 9.43 11.28
CA GLY A 33 2.58 10.61 11.29
C GLY A 33 3.22 10.86 9.92
N LEU A 34 3.46 12.14 9.61
CA LEU A 34 4.09 12.58 8.36
C LEU A 34 5.40 11.83 8.08
N LYS A 35 6.20 11.58 9.13
CA LYS A 35 7.45 10.82 9.05
C LYS A 35 7.23 9.42 8.46
N THR A 36 6.25 8.68 8.98
CA THR A 36 5.93 7.32 8.50
C THR A 36 5.31 7.35 7.11
N LYS A 37 4.47 8.34 6.79
CA LYS A 37 3.92 8.51 5.42
C LYS A 37 5.03 8.70 4.39
N LEU A 38 6.01 9.55 4.69
CA LEU A 38 7.16 9.78 3.83
C LEU A 38 7.98 8.50 3.64
N GLN A 39 8.28 7.79 4.72
CA GLN A 39 9.00 6.51 4.63
C GLN A 39 8.24 5.47 3.79
N VAL A 40 6.91 5.38 3.95
CA VAL A 40 6.06 4.49 3.15
C VAL A 40 6.06 4.90 1.68
N ARG A 41 5.92 6.19 1.37
CA ARG A 41 5.94 6.70 0.00
C ARG A 41 7.28 6.45 -0.68
N GLU A 42 8.38 6.82 -0.02
CA GLU A 42 9.72 6.65 -0.57
C GLU A 42 10.03 5.17 -0.83
N LEU A 43 9.65 4.28 0.09
CA LEU A 43 9.83 2.85 -0.08
C LEU A 43 8.91 2.28 -1.19
N ALA A 44 7.67 2.73 -1.25
CA ALA A 44 6.74 2.37 -2.32
C ALA A 44 7.27 2.80 -3.70
N GLU A 45 7.81 4.01 -3.82
CA GLU A 45 8.42 4.53 -5.04
C GLU A 45 9.66 3.72 -5.43
N ARG A 46 10.58 3.47 -4.49
CA ARG A 46 11.78 2.63 -4.72
C ARG A 46 11.42 1.23 -5.21
N LEU A 47 10.35 0.67 -4.65
CA LEU A 47 9.86 -0.65 -5.00
C LEU A 47 8.93 -0.66 -6.23
N ASN A 48 8.73 0.48 -6.90
CA ASN A 48 7.78 0.61 -8.01
C ASN A 48 6.38 0.05 -7.65
N TYR A 49 5.99 0.20 -6.38
CA TYR A 49 4.68 -0.18 -5.91
C TYR A 49 3.66 0.81 -6.45
N ILE A 50 2.98 0.41 -7.51
CA ILE A 50 1.87 1.17 -8.06
C ILE A 50 0.64 0.79 -7.22
N PRO A 51 0.03 1.73 -6.46
CA PRO A 51 -1.22 1.46 -5.78
C PRO A 51 -2.24 1.07 -6.83
N ASN A 52 -2.62 -0.20 -6.84
CA ASN A 52 -3.49 -0.77 -7.84
C ASN A 52 -4.92 -0.28 -7.54
N GLN A 53 -5.28 0.90 -8.07
CA GLN A 53 -6.64 1.45 -8.02
C GLN A 53 -7.65 0.49 -8.67
N THR A 54 -7.17 -0.44 -9.51
CA THR A 54 -7.93 -1.51 -10.14
C THR A 54 -8.65 -2.44 -9.15
N ALA A 55 -8.20 -2.53 -7.89
CA ALA A 55 -8.88 -3.33 -6.86
C ALA A 55 -10.15 -2.65 -6.30
N LEU A 56 -10.36 -1.36 -6.54
CA LEU A 56 -11.61 -0.67 -6.19
C LEU A 56 -12.76 -1.14 -7.09
N PHE A 57 -12.50 -1.42 -8.37
CA PHE A 57 -13.53 -1.84 -9.32
C PHE A 57 -14.02 -3.28 -9.13
N PHE A 58 -13.28 -4.15 -8.44
CA PHE A 58 -13.75 -5.52 -8.20
C PHE A 58 -14.69 -5.65 -6.98
N LYS A 59 -14.83 -4.58 -6.16
CA LYS A 59 -15.77 -4.56 -5.04
C LYS A 59 -17.11 -3.92 -5.36
N GLU A 60 -17.20 -3.12 -6.42
CA GLU A 60 -18.49 -2.64 -6.92
C GLU A 60 -19.06 -3.64 -7.92
N GLY A 61 -19.67 -4.69 -7.37
CA GLY A 61 -20.60 -5.52 -8.13
C GLY A 61 -21.73 -4.66 -8.69
N LYS A 62 -21.64 -4.31 -9.98
CA LYS A 62 -22.82 -4.09 -10.80
C LYS A 62 -22.99 -5.28 -11.72
N THR A 63 -23.56 -6.33 -11.14
CA THR A 63 -24.37 -7.28 -11.89
C THR A 63 -25.70 -6.58 -12.18
N LYS A 64 -25.91 -6.14 -13.42
CA LYS A 64 -27.18 -6.28 -14.15
C LYS A 64 -26.98 -6.04 -15.63
#